data_AF-A0A2K8MCR5-F1
#
_entry.id   AF-A0A2K8MCR5-F1
#
_cell.length_a   1.000
_cell.length_b   1.000
_cell.length_c   1.000
_cell.angle_alpha   90.00
_cell.angle_beta   90.00
_cell.angle_gamma   90.00
#
_symmetry.space_group_name_H-M   'P 1'
#
loop_
_entity.id
_entity.type
_entity.pdbx_description
1 polymer ?
#
loop_
_entity_poly.entity_id
_entity_poly.type
_entity_poly.pdbx_seq_one_letter_code
_entity_poly.pdbx_strand_id
1 'polypeptide(L)'
;MPFLQDIKQFIWPSAVTLNDDQRKHVSHTEWSLSQEREFMEGLVYKRLTLFLTVAGALITGAISLRDSPGIATALLLVGTILCWVLQQTVHRAQLKLDIILQILFADDTHPTGRVNTIYTDKNRVRLIGVAVPSAICLLLTVLTTAGAAVTADWIDLPSAEEPRPGCRSGKT
;
A
#
# COMPACT_ATOMS: atom_id res chain seq x y z
N MET A 1 -25.07 7.99 34.21
CA MET A 1 -24.25 7.42 33.12
C MET A 1 -22.93 6.89 33.69
N PRO A 2 -22.88 5.62 34.17
CA PRO A 2 -21.70 5.06 34.84
C PRO A 2 -20.91 4.01 34.01
N PHE A 3 -21.22 3.83 32.72
CA PHE A 3 -20.69 2.71 31.92
C PHE A 3 -19.29 2.97 31.29
N LEU A 4 -18.75 4.18 31.40
CA LEU A 4 -17.48 4.56 30.75
C LEU A 4 -16.26 4.57 31.69
N GLN A 5 -16.41 4.25 32.97
CA GLN A 5 -15.27 4.11 33.89
C GLN A 5 -14.71 2.68 33.99
N ASP A 6 -15.49 1.65 33.66
CA ASP A 6 -15.04 0.26 33.74
C ASP A 6 -14.09 -0.16 32.60
N ILE A 7 -14.14 0.48 31.43
CA ILE A 7 -13.31 0.08 30.28
C ILE A 7 -11.83 0.53 30.46
N LYS A 8 -11.56 1.52 31.33
CA LYS A 8 -10.18 1.97 31.58
C LYS A 8 -9.41 1.05 32.55
N GLN A 9 -10.08 0.26 33.38
CA GLN A 9 -9.42 -0.66 34.31
C GLN A 9 -9.06 -2.01 33.67
N PHE A 10 -9.64 -2.35 32.53
CA PHE A 10 -9.40 -3.66 31.90
C PHE A 10 -8.20 -3.69 30.93
N ILE A 11 -7.66 -2.53 30.52
CA ILE A 11 -6.58 -2.48 29.50
C ILE A 11 -5.18 -2.26 30.11
N TRP A 12 -5.06 -1.87 31.39
CA TRP A 12 -3.77 -1.68 32.05
C TRP A 12 -3.81 -2.12 33.53
N PRO A 13 -3.40 -3.36 33.85
CA PRO A 13 -3.07 -3.68 35.22
C PRO A 13 -1.68 -3.11 35.55
N SER A 14 -1.69 -2.16 36.48
CA SER A 14 -0.59 -1.88 37.41
C SER A 14 0.66 -1.18 36.86
N ALA A 15 0.85 0.05 37.32
CA ALA A 15 2.17 0.66 37.41
C ALA A 15 3.11 -0.28 38.21
N VAL A 16 3.95 -1.02 37.49
CA VAL A 16 5.11 -1.70 38.06
C VAL A 16 6.10 -0.61 38.45
N THR A 17 6.20 -0.32 39.75
CA THR A 17 7.30 0.47 40.29
C THR A 17 8.57 -0.35 40.15
N LEU A 18 9.32 -0.12 39.07
CA LEU A 18 10.61 -0.75 38.82
C LEU A 18 11.59 -0.31 39.93
N ASN A 19 11.99 -1.27 40.77
CA ASN A 19 13.08 -1.09 41.73
C ASN A 19 14.36 -0.69 41.00
N ASP A 20 15.14 0.23 41.56
CA ASP A 20 16.41 0.71 40.99
C ASP A 20 17.47 -0.40 40.80
N ASP A 21 17.28 -1.59 41.41
CA ASP A 21 18.08 -2.78 41.13
C ASP A 21 17.84 -3.39 39.73
N GLN A 22 16.69 -3.15 39.10
CA GLN A 22 16.43 -3.55 37.71
C GLN A 22 17.16 -2.65 36.69
N ARG A 23 17.74 -1.53 37.15
CA ARG A 23 18.44 -0.56 36.30
C ARG A 23 19.89 -0.98 35.97
N LYS A 24 20.41 -2.05 36.57
CA LYS A 24 21.84 -2.40 36.49
C LYS A 24 22.19 -3.62 35.61
N HIS A 25 21.21 -4.26 34.99
CA HIS A 25 21.43 -5.34 34.01
C HIS A 25 21.10 -4.88 32.58
N VAL A 26 21.70 -3.77 32.15
CA VAL A 26 21.86 -3.47 30.72
C VAL A 26 23.10 -4.22 30.24
N SER A 27 22.95 -5.54 30.08
CA SER A 27 23.90 -6.35 29.32
C SER A 27 23.09 -7.26 28.41
N HIS A 28 23.13 -6.93 27.12
CA HIS A 28 22.42 -7.51 25.98
C HIS A 28 20.97 -7.04 25.76
N THR A 29 20.76 -6.61 24.53
CA THR A 29 19.55 -6.06 23.90
C THR A 29 18.43 -7.10 23.82
N GLU A 30 17.81 -7.44 24.94
CA GLU A 30 16.59 -8.24 24.93
C GLU A 30 15.39 -7.31 24.70
N TRP A 31 14.76 -7.42 23.53
CA TRP A 31 13.48 -6.78 23.26
C TRP A 31 12.36 -7.53 23.98
N SER A 32 11.38 -6.81 24.51
CA SER A 32 10.17 -7.46 25.01
C SER A 32 9.29 -7.92 23.84
N LEU A 33 8.51 -9.00 24.01
CA LEU A 33 7.58 -9.49 22.98
C LEU A 33 6.60 -8.42 22.47
N SER A 34 6.21 -7.49 23.34
CA SER A 34 5.37 -6.35 22.96
C SER A 34 6.09 -5.42 21.97
N GLN A 35 7.38 -5.13 22.21
CA GLN A 35 8.20 -4.29 21.33
C GLN A 35 8.47 -4.96 19.99
N GLU A 36 8.78 -6.27 19.98
CA GLU A 36 8.95 -7.04 18.76
C GLU A 36 7.70 -7.02 17.89
N ARG A 37 6.54 -7.27 18.51
CA ARG A 37 5.25 -7.21 17.82
C ARG A 37 4.97 -5.81 17.27
N GLU A 38 5.12 -4.77 18.09
CA GLU A 38 4.88 -3.39 17.69
C GLU A 38 5.80 -2.99 16.52
N PHE A 39 7.06 -3.43 16.56
CA PHE A 39 8.00 -3.20 15.46
C PHE A 39 7.56 -3.92 14.18
N MET A 40 7.22 -5.20 14.25
CA MET A 40 6.78 -5.99 13.09
C MET A 40 5.50 -5.43 12.47
N GLU A 41 4.49 -5.13 13.30
CA GLU A 41 3.24 -4.53 12.86
C GLU A 41 3.47 -3.13 12.28
N GLY A 42 4.26 -2.31 12.96
CA GLY A 42 4.56 -0.95 12.55
C GLY A 42 5.29 -0.86 11.21
N LEU A 43 6.18 -1.82 10.90
CA LEU A 43 6.97 -1.80 9.68
C LEU A 43 6.11 -1.98 8.42
N VAL A 44 5.16 -2.91 8.47
CA VAL A 44 4.28 -3.23 7.34
C VAL A 44 3.07 -2.31 7.30
N TYR A 45 2.41 -2.11 8.45
CA TYR A 45 1.16 -1.34 8.53
C TYR A 45 1.35 0.09 8.03
N LYS A 46 2.39 0.80 8.51
CA LYS A 46 2.63 2.21 8.12
C LYS A 46 2.85 2.35 6.61
N ARG A 47 3.57 1.41 6.00
CA ARG A 47 3.88 1.44 4.56
C ARG A 47 2.69 1.07 3.70
N LEU A 48 1.92 0.05 4.11
CA LEU A 48 0.71 -0.36 3.42
C LEU A 48 -0.36 0.74 3.47
N THR A 49 -0.55 1.37 4.63
CA THR A 49 -1.50 2.47 4.82
C THR A 49 -1.13 3.69 3.97
N LEU A 50 0.16 4.02 3.89
CA LEU A 50 0.63 5.08 2.98
C LEU A 50 0.32 4.75 1.52
N PHE A 51 0.61 3.52 1.09
CA PHE A 51 0.33 3.06 -0.27
C PHE A 51 -1.16 3.15 -0.61
N LEU A 52 -2.03 2.64 0.27
CA LEU A 52 -3.49 2.66 0.06
C LEU A 52 -4.05 4.08 0.03
N THR A 53 -3.54 4.96 0.91
CA THR A 53 -3.95 6.38 0.92
C THR A 53 -3.59 7.08 -0.39
N VAL A 54 -2.36 6.88 -0.88
CA VAL A 54 -1.91 7.47 -2.15
C VAL A 54 -2.69 6.91 -3.33
N ALA A 55 -2.87 5.59 -3.39
CA ALA A 55 -3.65 4.94 -4.46
C ALA A 55 -5.11 5.43 -4.46
N GLY A 56 -5.74 5.52 -3.29
CA GLY A 56 -7.11 6.05 -3.16
C GLY A 56 -7.22 7.51 -3.58
N ALA A 57 -6.25 8.35 -3.22
CA ALA A 57 -6.21 9.75 -3.64
C ALA A 57 -6.08 9.88 -5.17
N LEU A 58 -5.25 9.05 -5.80
CA LEU A 58 -5.09 9.04 -7.27
C LEU A 58 -6.38 8.65 -7.99
N ILE A 59 -7.06 7.60 -7.52
CA ILE A 59 -8.34 7.15 -8.10
C ILE A 59 -9.39 8.25 -7.95
N THR A 60 -9.49 8.86 -6.77
CA THR A 60 -10.44 9.95 -6.50
C THR A 60 -10.14 11.17 -7.36
N GLY A 61 -8.87 11.53 -7.51
CA GLY A 61 -8.41 12.62 -8.38
C GLY A 61 -8.74 12.37 -9.85
N ALA A 62 -8.53 11.14 -10.34
CA ALA A 62 -8.87 10.77 -11.71
C ALA A 62 -10.38 10.84 -11.98
N ILE A 63 -11.21 10.37 -11.05
CA ILE A 63 -12.68 10.46 -11.15
C ILE A 63 -13.14 11.92 -11.19
N SER A 64 -12.49 12.79 -10.40
CA SER A 64 -12.82 14.21 -10.33
C SER A 64 -12.48 14.96 -11.64
N LEU A 65 -11.53 14.44 -12.41
CA LEU A 65 -11.08 15.01 -13.69
C LEU A 65 -11.70 14.30 -14.91
N ARG A 66 -12.82 13.59 -14.74
CA ARG A 66 -13.47 12.83 -15.82
C ARG A 66 -13.78 13.66 -17.08
N ASP A 67 -14.07 14.96 -16.91
CA ASP A 67 -14.44 15.85 -18.01
C ASP A 67 -13.21 16.33 -18.80
N SER A 68 -11.99 16.06 -18.30
CA SER A 68 -10.70 16.41 -18.91
C SER A 68 -9.82 15.16 -19.06
N PRO A 69 -10.11 14.27 -20.03
CA PRO A 69 -9.49 12.94 -20.12
C PRO A 69 -7.97 12.98 -20.31
N GLY A 70 -7.43 14.00 -20.99
CA GLY A 70 -5.98 14.18 -21.13
C GLY A 70 -5.27 14.46 -19.80
N ILE A 71 -5.85 15.33 -18.97
CA ILE A 71 -5.29 15.68 -17.66
C ILE A 71 -5.44 14.50 -16.68
N ALA A 72 -6.58 13.82 -16.71
CA ALA A 72 -6.81 12.61 -15.92
C ALA A 72 -5.80 11.51 -16.26
N THR A 73 -5.52 11.30 -17.55
CA THR A 73 -4.54 10.29 -18.01
C THR A 73 -3.12 10.66 -17.57
N ALA A 74 -2.72 11.93 -17.68
CA ALA A 74 -1.42 12.39 -17.19
C ALA A 74 -1.27 12.21 -15.67
N LEU A 75 -2.31 12.53 -14.89
CA LEU A 75 -2.33 12.33 -13.44
C LEU A 75 -2.21 10.84 -13.08
N LEU A 76 -2.95 9.97 -13.76
CA LEU A 76 -2.89 8.52 -13.56
C LEU A 76 -1.52 7.95 -13.92
N LEU A 77 -0.86 8.46 -14.97
CA LEU A 77 0.46 8.00 -15.38
C LEU A 77 1.52 8.34 -14.31
N VAL A 78 1.55 9.60 -13.85
CA VAL A 78 2.44 10.03 -12.76
C VAL A 78 2.14 9.27 -11.47
N GLY A 79 0.85 9.11 -11.15
CA GLY A 79 0.39 8.37 -9.99
C GLY A 79 0.80 6.89 -10.03
N THR A 80 0.74 6.26 -11.20
CA THR A 80 1.12 4.86 -11.38
C THR A 80 2.62 4.67 -11.16
N ILE A 81 3.46 5.56 -11.67
CA ILE A 81 4.90 5.54 -11.39
C ILE A 81 5.15 5.65 -9.89
N LEU A 82 4.45 6.57 -9.20
CA LEU A 82 4.57 6.73 -7.75
C LEU A 82 4.13 5.47 -6.99
N CYS A 83 3.03 4.84 -7.39
CA CYS A 83 2.57 3.58 -6.83
C CYS A 83 3.60 2.46 -7.02
N TRP A 84 4.26 2.36 -8.18
CA TRP A 84 5.35 1.41 -8.42
C TRP A 84 6.57 1.65 -7.51
N VAL A 85 6.93 2.91 -7.28
CA VAL A 85 8.01 3.24 -6.34
C VAL A 85 7.62 2.84 -4.91
N LEU A 86 6.40 3.16 -4.49
CA LEU A 86 5.89 2.79 -3.15
C LEU A 86 5.80 1.26 -2.98
N GLN A 87 5.37 0.54 -4.02
CA GLN A 87 5.35 -0.93 -4.07
C GLN A 87 6.71 -1.52 -3.70
N GLN A 88 7.79 -0.98 -4.27
CA GLN A 88 9.15 -1.43 -3.97
C GLN A 88 9.51 -1.18 -2.50
N THR A 89 9.04 -0.09 -1.91
CA THR A 89 9.28 0.18 -0.48
C THR A 89 8.55 -0.80 0.45
N VAL A 90 7.33 -1.21 0.07
CA VAL A 90 6.55 -2.23 0.80
C VAL A 90 7.22 -3.59 0.65
N HIS A 91 7.62 -3.95 -0.57
CA HIS A 91 8.32 -5.20 -0.85
C HIS A 91 9.62 -5.33 -0.03
N ARG A 92 10.44 -4.28 0.03
CA ARG A 92 11.66 -4.26 0.85
C ARG A 92 11.36 -4.42 2.34
N ALA A 93 10.27 -3.87 2.84
CA ALA A 93 9.87 -4.02 4.23
C ALA A 93 9.39 -5.45 4.53
N GLN A 94 8.65 -6.06 3.61
CA GLN A 94 8.24 -7.46 3.71
C GLN A 94 9.45 -8.40 3.74
N LEU A 95 10.46 -8.18 2.89
CA LEU A 95 11.70 -8.97 2.93
C LEU A 95 12.42 -8.87 4.28
N LYS A 96 12.49 -7.66 4.86
CA LYS A 96 13.07 -7.48 6.20
C LYS A 96 12.27 -8.23 7.26
N LEU A 97 10.94 -8.18 7.18
CA LEU A 97 10.07 -8.92 8.09
C LEU A 97 10.27 -10.44 7.96
N ASP A 98 10.38 -10.94 6.72
CA ASP A 98 10.58 -12.36 6.44
C ASP A 98 11.93 -12.85 7.03
N ILE A 99 13.01 -12.07 6.87
CA ILE A 99 14.31 -12.39 7.48
C ILE A 99 14.21 -12.41 9.01
N ILE A 100 13.55 -11.42 9.62
CA ILE A 100 13.38 -11.35 11.07
C ILE A 100 12.58 -12.55 11.58
N LEU A 101 11.47 -12.89 10.92
CA LEU A 101 10.65 -14.05 11.27
C LEU A 101 11.42 -15.36 11.09
N GLN A 102 12.26 -15.48 10.06
CA GLN A 102 13.10 -16.67 9.87
C GLN A 102 14.10 -16.84 11.01
N ILE A 103 14.75 -15.75 11.45
CA ILE A 103 15.67 -15.78 12.59
C ILE A 103 14.90 -16.12 13.88
N LEU A 104 13.75 -15.50 14.09
CA LEU A 104 12.95 -15.67 15.30
C LEU A 104 12.33 -17.07 15.41
N PHE A 105 11.99 -17.70 14.28
CA PHE A 105 11.50 -19.08 14.24
C PHE A 105 12.61 -20.13 14.29
N ALA A 106 13.87 -19.75 14.08
CA ALA A 106 15.01 -20.64 14.23
C ALA A 106 15.43 -20.81 15.70
N ASP A 107 14.97 -19.91 16.59
CA ASP A 107 15.23 -19.99 18.02
C ASP A 107 14.09 -20.73 18.74
N ASP A 108 14.35 -21.98 19.12
CA ASP A 108 13.41 -22.83 19.85
C ASP A 108 13.17 -22.36 21.31
N THR A 109 14.06 -21.51 21.84
CA THR A 109 13.90 -20.94 23.19
C THR A 109 12.92 -19.77 23.20
N HIS A 110 12.67 -19.16 22.03
CA HIS A 110 11.78 -18.03 21.90
C HIS A 110 10.31 -18.50 21.74
N PRO A 111 9.32 -17.86 22.41
CA PRO A 111 7.93 -18.31 22.39
C PRO A 111 7.29 -18.31 20.99
N THR A 112 7.75 -17.47 20.06
CA THR A 112 7.31 -17.53 18.64
C THR A 112 7.82 -18.76 17.89
N GLY A 113 9.00 -19.32 18.23
CA GLY A 113 9.47 -20.60 17.70
C GLY A 113 8.56 -21.75 18.12
N ARG A 114 8.15 -21.78 19.39
CA ARG A 114 7.21 -22.79 19.92
C ARG A 114 5.85 -22.75 19.23
N VAL A 115 5.32 -21.56 18.94
CA VAL A 115 4.03 -21.38 18.26
C VAL A 115 4.08 -21.75 16.78
N ASN A 116 5.24 -21.61 16.12
CA ASN A 116 5.41 -21.98 14.71
C ASN A 116 5.19 -23.49 14.45
N THR A 117 5.42 -24.35 15.44
CA THR A 117 5.08 -25.80 15.33
C THR A 117 3.58 -26.05 15.15
N ILE A 118 2.73 -25.08 15.53
CA ILE A 118 1.27 -25.16 15.43
C ILE A 118 0.78 -24.57 14.09
N TYR A 119 1.53 -23.66 13.47
CA TYR A 119 1.14 -22.94 12.24
C TYR A 119 2.19 -23.09 11.13
N THR A 120 2.02 -24.08 10.26
CA THR A 120 2.96 -24.42 9.16
C THR A 120 2.74 -23.61 7.87
N ASP A 121 1.98 -22.51 7.88
CA ASP A 121 1.57 -21.83 6.63
C ASP A 121 2.41 -20.56 6.33
N LYS A 122 3.74 -20.73 6.22
CA LYS A 122 4.70 -19.64 5.94
C LYS A 122 4.41 -18.86 4.63
N ASN A 123 3.80 -19.51 3.64
CA ASN A 123 3.56 -18.89 2.33
C ASN A 123 2.41 -17.88 2.30
N ARG A 124 1.43 -17.97 3.20
CA ARG A 124 0.23 -17.11 3.14
C ARG A 124 0.50 -15.65 3.53
N VAL A 125 1.37 -15.43 4.50
CA VAL A 125 1.71 -14.09 4.98
C VAL A 125 2.44 -13.28 3.90
N ARG A 126 3.37 -13.94 3.21
CA ARG A 126 4.10 -13.36 2.07
C ARG A 126 3.17 -13.07 0.89
N LEU A 127 2.18 -13.94 0.65
CA LEU A 127 1.18 -13.74 -0.40
C LEU A 127 0.37 -12.46 -0.14
N ILE A 128 -0.17 -12.27 1.07
CA ILE A 128 -1.02 -11.10 1.37
C ILE A 128 -0.24 -9.79 1.26
N GLY A 129 1.00 -9.76 1.80
CA GLY A 129 1.83 -8.56 1.82
C GLY A 129 2.34 -8.10 0.46
N VAL A 130 2.47 -9.01 -0.52
CA VAL A 130 3.02 -8.71 -1.85
C VAL A 130 1.94 -8.73 -2.95
N ALA A 131 0.97 -9.65 -2.86
CA ALA A 131 -0.08 -9.81 -3.87
C ALA A 131 -1.06 -8.63 -3.87
N VAL A 132 -1.49 -8.14 -2.70
CA VAL A 132 -2.46 -7.03 -2.64
C VAL A 132 -1.88 -5.75 -3.28
N PRO A 133 -0.67 -5.29 -2.92
CA PRO A 133 -0.13 -4.07 -3.51
C PRO A 133 0.24 -4.23 -5.01
N SER A 134 0.66 -5.44 -5.43
CA SER A 134 0.97 -5.71 -6.84
C SER A 134 -0.29 -5.76 -7.71
N ALA A 135 -1.38 -6.38 -7.21
CA ALA A 135 -2.66 -6.39 -7.92
C ALA A 135 -3.20 -4.97 -8.14
N ILE A 136 -3.07 -4.08 -7.14
CA ILE A 136 -3.47 -2.67 -7.27
C ILE A 136 -2.62 -1.95 -8.31
N CYS A 137 -1.29 -2.14 -8.30
CA CYS A 137 -0.42 -1.54 -9.32
C CYS A 137 -0.75 -2.03 -10.73
N LEU A 138 -1.00 -3.34 -10.91
CA LEU A 138 -1.42 -3.91 -12.18
C LEU A 138 -2.75 -3.32 -12.66
N LEU A 139 -3.73 -3.23 -11.78
CA LEU A 139 -5.03 -2.62 -12.08
C LEU A 139 -4.87 -1.15 -12.52
N LEU A 140 -4.06 -0.37 -11.82
CA LEU A 140 -3.76 1.02 -12.20
C LEU A 140 -3.06 1.10 -13.57
N THR A 141 -2.10 0.21 -13.86
CA THR A 141 -1.46 0.19 -15.18
C THR A 141 -2.47 -0.12 -16.29
N VAL A 142 -3.35 -1.09 -16.10
CA VAL A 142 -4.41 -1.41 -17.08
C VAL A 142 -5.31 -0.20 -17.31
N LEU A 143 -5.77 0.45 -16.24
CA LEU A 143 -6.57 1.67 -16.31
C LEU A 143 -5.86 2.79 -17.08
N THR A 144 -4.56 3.00 -16.86
CA THR A 144 -3.80 4.03 -17.58
C THR A 144 -3.68 3.73 -19.07
N THR A 145 -3.45 2.47 -19.44
CA THR A 145 -3.35 2.07 -20.86
C THR A 145 -4.69 2.15 -21.58
N ALA A 146 -5.79 1.81 -20.91
CA ALA A 146 -7.13 1.98 -21.45
C ALA A 146 -7.48 3.47 -21.64
N GLY A 147 -7.15 4.32 -20.66
CA GLY A 147 -7.34 5.77 -20.77
C GLY A 147 -6.54 6.38 -21.92
N ALA A 148 -5.28 5.97 -22.07
CA ALA A 148 -4.42 6.42 -23.18
C ALA A 148 -4.97 6.01 -24.55
N ALA A 149 -5.48 4.77 -24.69
CA ALA A 149 -6.09 4.30 -25.93
C ALA A 149 -7.32 5.13 -26.31
N VAL A 150 -8.18 5.47 -25.34
CA VAL A 150 -9.34 6.35 -25.59
C VAL A 150 -8.87 7.72 -26.08
N THR A 151 -7.85 8.32 -25.45
CA THR A 151 -7.36 9.65 -25.87
C THR A 151 -6.71 9.66 -27.25
N ALA A 152 -6.10 8.55 -27.68
CA ALA A 152 -5.52 8.43 -29.01
C ALA A 152 -6.60 8.40 -30.10
N ASP A 153 -7.70 7.69 -29.86
CA ASP A 153 -8.83 7.60 -30.79
C ASP A 153 -9.51 8.97 -31.04
N TRP A 154 -9.54 9.84 -30.02
CA TRP A 154 -10.04 11.22 -30.17
C TRP A 154 -9.14 12.11 -31.04
N ILE A 155 -7.85 11.81 -31.14
CA ILE A 155 -6.89 12.62 -31.91
C ILE A 155 -6.93 12.26 -33.40
N ASP A 156 -7.28 11.02 -33.74
CA ASP A 156 -7.34 10.53 -35.13
C ASP A 156 -8.65 10.85 -35.88
N LEU A 157 -9.52 11.71 -35.32
CA LEU A 157 -10.67 12.22 -36.07
C LEU A 157 -10.15 12.95 -37.32
N PRO A 158 -10.45 12.46 -38.54
CA PRO A 158 -9.99 13.08 -39.76
C PRO A 158 -10.52 14.51 -39.78
N SER A 159 -9.59 15.46 -39.91
CA SER A 159 -9.93 16.86 -40.14
C SER A 159 -10.91 16.89 -41.30
N ALA A 160 -12.18 17.19 -41.00
CA ALA A 160 -13.24 17.20 -41.98
C ALA A 160 -12.77 18.02 -43.17
N GLU A 161 -12.61 17.36 -44.33
CA GLU A 161 -12.40 18.02 -45.60
C GLU A 161 -13.51 19.06 -45.74
N GLU A 162 -13.13 20.32 -45.61
CA GLU A 162 -14.03 21.44 -45.84
C GLU A 162 -14.58 21.28 -47.27
N PRO A 163 -15.90 21.09 -47.46
CA PRO A 163 -16.44 20.96 -48.80
C PRO A 163 -16.24 22.31 -49.49
N ARG A 164 -15.23 22.40 -50.36
CA ARG A 164 -15.01 23.59 -51.19
C ARG A 164 -16.32 23.89 -51.90
N PRO A 165 -16.92 25.08 -51.75
CA PRO A 165 -18.12 25.45 -52.49
C PRO A 165 -17.76 25.43 -53.97
N GLY A 166 -18.21 24.39 -54.66
CA GLY A 166 -18.05 24.22 -56.09
C GLY A 166 -18.65 25.43 -56.80
N CYS A 167 -17.81 26.13 -57.56
CA CYS A 167 -18.20 27.12 -58.54
C CYS A 167 -19.33 26.56 -59.41
N ARG A 168 -20.56 27.04 -59.20
CA ARG A 168 -21.67 26.85 -60.12
C ARG A 168 -21.40 27.71 -61.37
N SER A 169 -20.58 27.17 -62.27
CA SER A 169 -20.34 27.73 -63.60
C SER A 169 -21.36 27.19 -64.59
N GLY A 170 -22.28 28.07 -65.01
CA GLY A 170 -22.76 28.22 -66.39
C GLY A 170 -23.55 27.09 -67.07
N LYS A 171 -24.72 27.44 -67.60
CA LYS A 171 -25.14 27.32 -69.01
C LYS A 171 -26.57 27.85 -69.17
N THR A 172 -26.68 29.06 -69.75
CA THR A 172 -27.41 29.38 -70.99
C THR A 172 -28.92 29.24 -70.90
#